data_AF-A0A945ANI5-F1
#
_entry.id   AF-A0A945ANI5-F1
#
_cell.length_a   1.000
_cell.length_b   1.000
_cell.length_c   1.000
_cell.angle_alpha   90.00
_cell.angle_beta   90.00
_cell.angle_gamma   90.00
#
_symmetry.space_group_name_H-M   'P 1'
#
loop_
_entity.id
_entity.type
_entity.pdbx_description
1 polymer ?
#
loop_
_entity_poly.entity_id
_entity_poly.type
_entity_poly.pdbx_seq_one_letter_code
_entity_poly.pdbx_strand_id
1 'polypeptide(L)' 'MPLILLILLFMVDRDNSFHVVGYISLLFVYTAILVMRILYAKEMWHEEFNESDLGKESSIQKMSDLKDKLDEQDGFDSER' A
#
# COMPACT_ATOMS: atom_id res chain seq x y z
N MET A 1 -15.04 15.24 -2.27
CA MET A 1 -16.50 15.38 -2.04
C MET A 1 -17.23 14.94 -3.30
N PRO A 2 -17.67 13.67 -3.38
CA PRO A 2 -18.22 13.08 -4.62
C PRO A 2 -19.57 13.66 -5.06
N LEU A 3 -20.32 14.26 -4.14
CA LEU A 3 -21.66 14.79 -4.40
C LEU A 3 -21.68 15.95 -5.39
N ILE A 4 -20.64 16.78 -5.42
CA ILE A 4 -20.56 17.92 -6.34
C ILE A 4 -20.52 17.45 -7.80
N LEU A 5 -19.79 16.35 -8.08
CA LEU A 5 -19.68 15.77 -9.41
C LEU A 5 -21.01 15.17 -9.86
N LEU A 6 -21.70 14.50 -8.94
CA LEU A 6 -22.99 13.90 -9.20
C LEU A 6 -24.06 14.96 -9.53
N ILE A 7 -24.06 16.11 -8.85
CA ILE A 7 -24.94 17.23 -9.18
C ILE A 7 -24.58 17.83 -10.55
N LEU A 8 -23.29 18.02 -10.83
CA LEU A 8 -22.84 18.49 -12.15
C LEU A 8 -23.23 17.54 -13.29
N LEU A 9 -23.23 16.22 -13.04
CA LEU A 9 -23.68 15.22 -14.02
C LEU A 9 -25.11 15.49 -14.49
N PHE A 10 -26.01 15.80 -13.57
CA PHE A 10 -27.42 16.06 -13.89
C PHE A 10 -27.62 17.42 -14.58
N MET A 11 -26.70 18.37 -14.33
CA MET A 11 -26.71 19.70 -14.93
C MET A 11 -25.93 19.77 -16.25
N VAL A 12 -25.28 18.67 -16.67
CA VAL A 12 -24.53 18.64 -17.94
C VAL A 12 -25.50 18.77 -19.11
N ASP A 13 -25.29 19.86 -19.86
CA ASP A 13 -25.90 20.03 -21.17
C ASP A 13 -25.25 19.04 -22.17
N ARG A 14 -26.07 18.13 -22.70
CA ARG A 14 -25.62 17.05 -23.60
C ARG A 14 -25.57 17.49 -25.06
N ASP A 15 -26.24 18.58 -25.41
CA ASP A 15 -26.22 19.12 -26.77
C ASP A 15 -24.94 19.93 -27.04
N ASN A 16 -24.28 20.42 -25.98
CA ASN A 16 -22.99 21.08 -26.08
C ASN A 16 -21.82 20.12 -25.88
N SER A 17 -21.17 19.71 -26.98
CA SER A 17 -20.03 18.78 -26.94
C SER A 17 -18.86 19.27 -26.09
N PHE A 18 -18.64 20.59 -25.99
CA PHE A 18 -17.56 21.15 -25.17
C PHE A 18 -17.80 20.92 -23.68
N HIS A 19 -19.07 20.99 -23.26
CA HIS A 19 -19.48 20.79 -21.87
C HIS A 19 -19.33 19.31 -21.46
N VAL A 20 -19.71 18.41 -22.37
CA VAL A 20 -19.59 16.96 -22.17
C VAL A 20 -18.13 16.55 -22.03
N VAL A 21 -17.26 17.01 -22.95
CA VAL A 21 -15.83 16.69 -22.90
C VAL A 21 -15.17 17.27 -21.65
N GLY A 22 -15.48 18.52 -21.29
CA GLY A 22 -14.96 19.14 -20.08
C GLY A 22 -15.33 18.38 -18.80
N TYR A 23 -16.59 17.93 -18.71
CA TYR A 23 -17.05 17.13 -17.57
C TYR A 23 -16.35 15.75 -17.50
N ILE A 24 -16.14 15.09 -18.64
CA ILE A 24 -15.39 13.83 -18.73
C ILE A 24 -13.94 14.02 -18.28
N SER A 25 -13.25 15.05 -18.77
CA SER A 25 -11.88 15.35 -18.34
C SER A 25 -11.80 15.62 -16.84
N LEU A 26 -12.79 16.33 -16.28
CA LEU A 26 -12.87 16.62 -14.85
C LEU A 26 -13.04 15.35 -14.02
N LEU A 27 -13.84 14.37 -14.49
CA LEU A 27 -13.95 13.06 -13.86
C LEU A 27 -12.62 12.31 -13.81
N PHE A 28 -11.87 12.31 -14.93
CA PHE A 28 -10.54 11.68 -14.97
C PHE A 28 -9.57 12.34 -13.99
N VAL A 29 -9.53 13.68 -13.95
CA VAL A 29 -8.66 14.42 -13.00
C VAL A 29 -9.03 14.11 -11.56
N TYR A 30 -10.32 14.11 -11.23
CA TYR A 30 -10.77 13.79 -9.87
C TYR A 30 -10.38 12.37 -9.47
N THR A 31 -10.54 11.40 -10.38
CA THR A 31 -10.16 10.01 -10.15
C THR A 31 -8.65 9.86 -10.00
N ALA A 32 -7.86 10.55 -10.82
CA ALA A 32 -6.40 10.55 -10.72
C ALA A 32 -5.92 11.10 -9.37
N ILE A 33 -6.52 12.17 -8.86
CA ILE A 33 -6.19 12.73 -7.53
C ILE A 33 -6.52 11.72 -6.42
N LEU A 34 -7.65 11.02 -6.51
CA LEU A 34 -8.01 9.97 -5.55
C LEU A 34 -7.00 8.82 -5.59
N VAL A 35 -6.59 8.38 -6.77
CA VAL A 35 -5.59 7.33 -6.94
C VAL A 35 -4.22 7.79 -6.44
N MET A 36 -3.80 9.04 -6.68
CA MET A 36 -2.57 9.56 -6.09
C MET A 36 -2.64 9.56 -4.56
N ARG A 37 -3.78 9.94 -3.97
CA ARG A 37 -3.95 9.88 -2.51
C ARG A 37 -3.91 8.45 -1.97
N ILE A 38 -4.53 7.49 -2.65
CA ILE A 38 -4.48 6.08 -2.22
C ILE A 38 -3.05 5.53 -2.32
N LEU A 39 -2.32 5.90 -3.38
CA LEU A 39 -0.92 5.51 -3.58
C LEU A 39 -0.03 6.12 -2.50
N TYR A 40 -0.20 7.40 -2.19
CA TYR A 40 0.55 8.06 -1.12
C TYR A 40 0.28 7.41 0.25
N ALA A 41 -0.99 7.12 0.57
CA ALA A 41 -1.33 6.41 1.79
C ALA A 41 -0.76 4.99 1.82
N LYS A 42 -0.75 4.30 0.67
CA LYS A 42 -0.13 2.98 0.54
C LYS A 42 1.38 3.04 0.72
N GLU A 43 2.05 4.01 0.11
CA GLU A 43 3.50 4.19 0.21
C GLU A 43 3.92 4.52 1.64
N MET A 44 3.20 5.44 2.30
CA MET A 44 3.40 5.75 3.71
C MET A 44 3.14 4.54 4.62
N TRP A 45 2.09 3.76 4.37
CA TRP A 45 1.84 2.50 5.09
C TRP A 45 2.96 1.47 4.84
N HIS A 46 3.47 1.40 3.62
CA HIS A 46 4.56 0.50 3.26
C HIS A 46 5.90 0.98 3.82
N GLU A 47 6.10 2.28 4.02
CA GLU A 47 7.29 2.86 4.68
C GLU A 47 7.25 2.58 6.19
N GLU A 48 6.12 2.84 6.85
CA GLU A 48 5.93 2.58 8.28
C GLU A 48 6.00 1.10 8.67
N PHE A 49 5.50 0.18 7.82
CA PHE A 49 5.45 -1.25 8.16
C PHE A 49 6.59 -2.08 7.55
N ASN A 50 7.38 -1.57 6.60
CA ASN A 50 8.49 -2.32 5.99
C ASN A 50 9.85 -2.00 6.60
N GLU A 51 10.04 -0.85 7.28
CA GLU A 51 11.35 -0.50 7.86
C GLU A 51 11.57 -0.96 9.31
N SER A 52 10.53 -1.29 10.09
CA SER A 52 10.74 -1.48 11.54
C SER A 52 10.28 -2.78 12.19
N ASP A 53 9.59 -3.73 11.53
CA ASP A 53 9.01 -4.84 12.31
C ASP A 53 9.00 -6.25 11.69
N LEU A 54 9.80 -6.52 10.65
CA LEU A 54 10.04 -7.91 10.20
C LEU A 54 11.49 -8.39 10.33
N GLY A 55 12.44 -7.49 10.61
CA GLY A 55 13.87 -7.82 10.72
C GLY A 55 14.52 -7.54 12.07
N LYS A 56 13.77 -7.03 13.06
CA LYS A 56 14.31 -6.55 14.34
C LYS A 56 13.60 -7.07 15.57
N GLU A 57 12.71 -8.05 15.43
CA GLU A 57 12.31 -8.81 16.61
C GLU A 57 13.53 -9.60 17.09
N SER A 58 14.05 -9.20 18.25
CA SER A 58 15.01 -9.98 19.04
C SER A 58 14.56 -11.44 19.26
N SER A 59 13.28 -11.76 19.04
CA SER A 59 12.72 -13.11 19.05
C SER A 59 13.27 -13.98 17.90
N ILE A 60 13.35 -13.45 16.66
CA ILE A 60 13.87 -14.17 15.49
C ILE A 60 15.38 -14.38 15.62
N GLN A 61 16.11 -13.36 16.10
CA GLN A 61 17.55 -13.49 16.35
C GLN A 61 17.84 -14.54 17.44
N LYS A 62 17.05 -14.54 18.53
CA LYS A 62 17.14 -15.60 19.56
C LYS A 62 16.78 -16.99 19.03
N MET A 63 15.84 -17.09 18.08
CA MET A 63 15.50 -18.39 17.47
C MET A 63 16.59 -18.89 16.53
N SER A 64 17.27 -17.99 15.83
CA SER A 64 18.48 -18.32 15.04
C SER A 64 19.61 -18.81 15.95
N ASP A 65 19.89 -18.09 17.04
CA ASP A 65 20.93 -18.48 18.00
C ASP A 65 20.63 -19.81 18.70
N LEU A 66 19.35 -20.12 18.96
CA LEU A 66 18.92 -21.41 19.52
C LEU A 66 19.13 -22.54 18.51
N LYS A 67 18.88 -22.29 17.22
CA LYS A 67 19.07 -23.28 16.17
C LYS A 67 20.54 -23.63 15.95
N ASP A 68 21.43 -22.63 15.95
CA ASP A 68 22.87 -22.87 15.82
C ASP A 68 23.43 -23.69 16.99
N LYS A 69 22.95 -23.42 18.22
CA LYS A 69 23.33 -24.20 19.41
C LYS A 69 22.83 -25.65 19.38
N LEU A 70 21.68 -25.91 18.75
CA LEU A 70 21.14 -27.25 18.59
C LEU A 70 21.92 -28.04 17.51
N ASP A 71 22.29 -27.39 16.41
CA ASP A 71 23.11 -28.00 15.35
C ASP A 71 24.53 -28.34 15.84
N GLU A 72 25.14 -27.48 16.66
CA GLU A 72 26.42 -27.78 17.33
C GLU A 72 26.31 -28.97 18.31
N GLN A 73 25.14 -29.15 18.94
CA GLN A 73 24.93 -30.23 19.91
C GLN A 73 24.64 -31.58 19.23
N ASP A 74 23.88 -31.58 18.14
CA ASP A 74 23.62 -32.78 17.32
C ASP A 74 24.91 -33.27 16.62
N GLY A 75 25.79 -32.36 16.21
CA GLY A 75 27.12 -32.73 15.68
C GLY A 75 28.02 -33.40 16.72
N PHE A 76 27.94 -32.99 17.98
CA PHE A 76 28.75 -33.54 19.08
C PHE A 76 28.29 -34.93 19.55
N ASP A 77 27.00 -35.24 19.46
CA ASP A 77 26.45 -36.57 19.79
C ASP A 77 26.65 -37.58 18.65
N SER A 78 26.92 -37.14 17.42
CA SER A 78 27.21 -38.01 16.28
C SER A 78 28.67 -38.48 16.20
N GLU A 79 29.59 -37.89 16.97
CA GLU A 79 31.04 -38.19 16.92
C GLU A 79 31.55 -38.99 18.12
N ARG A 80 30.64 -39.59 18.91
CA ARG A 80 30.97 -40.44 20.08
C ARG A 80 30.51 -41.88 19.94
#